data_AF-A0A0Q6TKD3-F1
#
_entry.id   AF-A0A0Q6TKD3-F1
#
_cell.length_a   1.000
_cell.length_b   1.000
_cell.length_c   1.000
_cell.angle_alpha   90.00
_cell.angle_beta   90.00
_cell.angle_gamma   90.00
#
_symmetry.space_group_name_H-M   'P 1'
#
loop_
_entity.id
_entity.type
_entity.pdbx_description
1 polymer ?
#
loop_
_entity_poly.entity_id
_entity_poly.type
_entity_poly.pdbx_seq_one_letter_code
_entity_poly.pdbx_strand_id
1 'polypeptide(L)'
;MSSGSDITRQLNSHGRLARSANNTQETIVHRFKYVISAALLAVSQLAVASEAEVKISNLTLSTSGGELWYWVPSDVTWVSKTSGTSGALLSPALDDSAVAWHGNTLSTLVMDQQSFAQAGITATTPGDLNGVSAIASVQATGGQSGWAFAKVFDGQLMVSGHTTFTVSTTLSGIHASGSTAQANAYIELCSTDFTTDTCDSANYVEAFVDASSPLYGGPTTLTASWTNPGDTTWIKMHIGLTASADSVTAVPEPATMALWLAGLAGVGARLRRRKD
;
A
#
# COMPACT_ATOMS: atom_id res chain seq x y z
N MET A 1 97.91 6.31 46.93
CA MET A 1 96.46 6.00 46.92
C MET A 1 96.21 5.19 45.65
N SER A 2 96.40 3.86 45.72
CA SER A 2 95.35 2.82 45.78
C SER A 2 94.51 2.79 44.49
N SER A 3 94.29 1.70 43.75
CA SER A 3 94.70 0.29 43.77
C SER A 3 93.99 -0.41 42.59
N GLY A 4 94.67 -1.34 41.92
CA GLY A 4 94.09 -2.50 41.17
C GLY A 4 93.58 -2.22 39.74
N SER A 5 94.07 -2.82 38.64
CA SER A 5 94.16 -4.26 38.26
C SER A 5 92.76 -4.89 38.12
N ASP A 6 92.36 -5.69 37.12
CA ASP A 6 92.93 -6.29 35.91
C ASP A 6 91.82 -7.23 35.34
N ILE A 7 91.90 -7.64 34.06
CA ILE A 7 91.53 -9.01 33.56
C ILE A 7 89.99 -9.36 33.50
N THR A 8 89.30 -9.86 32.45
CA THR A 8 89.62 -10.67 31.24
C THR A 8 88.41 -10.78 30.25
N ARG A 9 88.72 -10.95 28.94
CA ARG A 9 88.21 -11.92 27.91
C ARG A 9 86.71 -12.04 27.54
N GLN A 10 86.35 -11.86 26.24
CA GLN A 10 86.31 -12.86 25.12
C GLN A 10 85.23 -13.95 25.31
N LEU A 11 84.51 -14.51 24.32
CA LEU A 11 84.28 -14.37 22.88
C LEU A 11 83.18 -15.42 22.57
N ASN A 12 82.38 -15.19 21.51
CA ASN A 12 81.82 -16.19 20.59
C ASN A 12 80.91 -17.33 21.13
N SER A 13 79.62 -17.31 20.82
CA SER A 13 78.97 -17.78 19.57
C SER A 13 78.50 -19.24 19.65
N HIS A 14 77.19 -19.45 19.75
CA HIS A 14 76.51 -20.64 19.19
C HIS A 14 74.99 -20.40 19.06
N GLY A 15 74.47 -20.64 17.84
CA GLY A 15 73.11 -21.15 17.57
C GLY A 15 71.96 -20.13 17.55
N ARG A 16 71.57 -19.60 16.39
CA ARG A 16 70.48 -20.10 15.49
C ARG A 16 69.04 -19.98 16.04
N LEU A 17 68.33 -19.01 15.48
CA LEU A 17 67.02 -19.11 14.79
C LEU A 17 66.08 -20.26 15.20
N ALA A 18 64.89 -19.94 15.73
CA ALA A 18 63.59 -20.08 15.05
C ALA A 18 62.39 -20.13 16.03
N ARG A 19 61.28 -19.48 15.61
CA ARG A 19 59.86 -19.65 16.03
C ARG A 19 59.49 -19.13 17.43
N SER A 20 58.34 -18.47 17.66
CA SER A 20 57.20 -18.10 16.82
C SER A 20 56.22 -17.25 17.67
N ALA A 21 55.64 -16.21 17.05
CA ALA A 21 54.30 -15.64 17.27
C ALA A 21 53.86 -15.18 18.68
N ASN A 22 53.72 -13.86 18.85
CA ASN A 22 52.47 -13.15 19.19
C ASN A 22 52.83 -11.71 19.60
N ASN A 23 52.15 -10.66 19.15
CA ASN A 23 51.09 -10.54 18.17
C ASN A 23 51.06 -9.04 17.81
N THR A 24 51.03 -8.78 16.50
CA THR A 24 50.55 -7.55 15.88
C THR A 24 49.21 -7.10 16.49
N GLN A 25 49.19 -6.00 17.24
CA GLN A 25 47.94 -5.35 17.63
C GLN A 25 48.12 -3.86 18.01
N GLU A 26 48.87 -3.11 17.21
CA GLU A 26 48.74 -1.65 17.16
C GLU A 26 48.16 -1.24 15.81
N THR A 27 46.86 -1.40 15.66
CA THR A 27 46.07 -0.68 14.66
C THR A 27 44.60 -0.86 15.00
N ILE A 28 43.83 0.22 14.87
CA ILE A 28 42.36 0.28 14.96
C ILE A 28 41.80 0.48 16.38
N VAL A 29 42.06 1.65 16.98
CA VAL A 29 41.22 2.18 18.08
C VAL A 29 40.68 3.57 17.73
N HIS A 30 40.18 3.78 16.51
CA HIS A 30 39.39 4.98 16.17
C HIS A 30 38.21 4.75 15.21
N ARG A 31 37.89 3.50 14.84
CA ARG A 31 36.75 3.21 13.93
C ARG A 31 35.44 2.86 14.64
N PHE A 32 35.41 2.76 15.97
CA PHE A 32 34.24 2.24 16.70
C PHE A 32 33.22 3.29 17.19
N LYS A 33 33.31 4.54 16.72
CA LYS A 33 32.36 5.62 17.11
C LYS A 33 31.44 6.11 15.99
N TYR A 34 31.63 5.67 14.75
CA TYR A 34 30.76 6.07 13.61
C TYR A 34 29.84 4.95 13.12
N VAL A 35 30.12 3.68 13.45
CA VAL A 35 29.30 2.54 13.02
C VAL A 35 28.00 2.44 13.83
N ILE A 36 28.01 2.86 15.10
CA ILE A 36 26.83 2.79 15.97
C ILE A 36 25.81 3.86 15.58
N SER A 37 26.24 5.07 15.19
CA SER A 37 25.32 6.12 14.74
C SER A 37 24.70 5.81 13.37
N ALA A 38 25.47 5.23 12.44
CA ALA A 38 24.93 4.78 11.14
C ALA A 38 24.00 3.56 11.29
N ALA A 39 24.27 2.66 12.23
CA ALA A 39 23.37 1.55 12.55
C ALA A 39 22.12 1.99 13.31
N LEU A 40 22.19 2.97 14.23
CA LEU A 40 21.00 3.54 14.88
C LEU A 40 20.15 4.37 13.90
N LEU A 41 20.77 5.09 12.96
CA LEU A 41 20.07 5.82 11.89
C LEU A 41 19.49 4.87 10.82
N ALA A 42 20.14 3.73 10.55
CA ALA A 42 19.60 2.72 9.64
C ALA A 42 18.47 1.87 10.27
N VAL A 43 18.46 1.73 11.60
CA VAL A 43 17.43 0.98 12.33
C VAL A 43 16.20 1.83 12.67
N SER A 44 16.28 3.16 12.57
CA SER A 44 15.16 4.05 12.91
C SER A 44 14.14 4.29 11.79
N GLN A 45 14.30 3.69 10.60
CA GLN A 45 13.44 3.97 9.44
C GLN A 45 13.16 2.77 8.52
N LEU A 46 13.21 1.53 9.02
CA LEU A 46 12.70 0.38 8.25
C LEU A 46 11.17 0.35 8.33
N ALA A 47 10.52 1.37 7.75
CA ALA A 47 9.12 1.25 7.39
C ALA A 47 9.01 0.19 6.28
N VAL A 48 8.18 -0.82 6.49
CA VAL A 48 7.96 -1.86 5.48
C VAL A 48 7.16 -1.20 4.36
N ALA A 49 7.64 -1.33 3.12
CA ALA A 49 6.88 -0.89 1.95
C ALA A 49 5.53 -1.61 1.92
N SER A 50 4.46 -0.85 1.77
CA SER A 50 3.10 -1.37 1.61
C SER A 50 2.60 -0.98 0.22
N GLU A 51 1.97 -1.92 -0.46
CA GLU A 51 1.46 -1.71 -1.81
C GLU A 51 0.06 -2.31 -1.93
N ALA A 52 -0.84 -1.59 -2.57
CA ALA A 52 -2.17 -2.04 -2.92
C ALA A 52 -2.48 -1.67 -4.37
N GLU A 53 -3.09 -2.59 -5.11
CA GLU A 53 -3.58 -2.32 -6.47
C GLU A 53 -4.83 -3.12 -6.74
N VAL A 54 -5.73 -2.51 -7.50
CA VAL A 54 -6.84 -3.18 -8.14
C VAL A 54 -7.05 -2.62 -9.55
N LYS A 55 -7.31 -3.51 -10.50
CA LYS A 55 -7.53 -3.22 -11.91
C LYS A 55 -8.74 -4.00 -12.40
N ILE A 56 -9.65 -3.30 -13.06
CA ILE A 56 -10.73 -3.91 -13.83
C ILE A 56 -10.63 -3.54 -15.31
N SER A 57 -11.16 -4.40 -16.17
CA SER A 57 -11.28 -4.15 -17.61
C SER A 57 -12.59 -4.70 -18.15
N ASN A 58 -12.92 -4.28 -19.37
CA ASN A 58 -14.07 -4.78 -20.11
C ASN A 58 -15.38 -4.72 -19.30
N LEU A 59 -15.69 -3.55 -18.73
CA LEU A 59 -17.01 -3.31 -18.16
C LEU A 59 -18.08 -3.56 -19.24
N THR A 60 -19.13 -4.31 -18.92
CA THR A 60 -20.27 -4.56 -19.80
C THR A 60 -21.57 -4.35 -19.06
N LEU A 61 -22.51 -3.69 -19.72
CA LEU A 61 -23.87 -3.47 -19.26
C LEU A 61 -24.81 -4.20 -20.22
N SER A 62 -25.69 -5.04 -19.68
CA SER A 62 -26.61 -5.84 -20.49
C SER A 62 -27.99 -5.95 -19.84
N THR A 63 -28.99 -6.21 -20.67
CA THR A 63 -30.37 -6.42 -20.25
C THR A 63 -30.87 -7.76 -20.77
N SER A 64 -31.70 -8.42 -19.96
CA SER A 64 -32.42 -9.64 -20.34
C SER A 64 -33.80 -9.66 -19.70
N GLY A 65 -34.75 -10.40 -20.30
CA GLY A 65 -36.15 -10.40 -19.88
C GLY A 65 -36.89 -9.06 -20.09
N GLY A 66 -38.23 -9.13 -20.12
CA GLY A 66 -39.09 -7.94 -20.19
C GLY A 66 -38.93 -7.13 -21.48
N GLU A 67 -38.93 -5.80 -21.35
CA GLU A 67 -38.84 -4.84 -22.46
C GLU A 67 -37.39 -4.55 -22.94
N LEU A 68 -36.38 -5.07 -22.22
CA LEU A 68 -34.97 -5.17 -22.62
C LEU A 68 -34.21 -3.85 -22.80
N TRP A 69 -34.61 -2.74 -22.15
CA TRP A 69 -33.88 -1.49 -22.28
C TRP A 69 -33.48 -0.88 -20.93
N TYR A 70 -32.41 -0.09 -20.97
CA TYR A 70 -31.98 0.77 -19.88
C TYR A 70 -31.52 2.12 -20.44
N TRP A 71 -31.50 3.15 -19.60
CA TRP A 71 -31.04 4.48 -19.96
C TRP A 71 -30.17 5.06 -18.84
N VAL A 72 -28.97 5.50 -19.21
CA VAL A 72 -28.01 6.13 -18.31
C VAL A 72 -27.91 7.63 -18.66
N PRO A 73 -28.22 8.55 -17.73
CA PRO A 73 -28.17 9.98 -18.02
C PRO A 73 -26.72 10.48 -18.14
N SER A 74 -26.27 10.82 -19.36
CA SER A 74 -24.93 11.37 -19.60
C SER A 74 -24.97 12.78 -20.17
N ASP A 75 -23.99 13.60 -19.81
CA ASP A 75 -23.81 14.99 -20.28
C ASP A 75 -25.04 15.90 -20.08
N VAL A 76 -25.83 15.62 -19.03
CA VAL A 76 -27.08 16.34 -18.77
C VAL A 76 -26.88 17.43 -17.72
N THR A 77 -27.21 18.68 -18.07
CA THR A 77 -26.87 19.87 -17.25
C THR A 77 -27.55 19.95 -15.88
N TRP A 78 -28.64 19.24 -15.65
CA TRP A 78 -29.39 19.24 -14.38
C TRP A 78 -29.00 18.09 -13.44
N VAL A 79 -28.09 17.21 -13.85
CA VAL A 79 -27.56 16.12 -13.03
C VAL A 79 -26.10 16.44 -12.66
N SER A 80 -25.67 16.07 -11.47
CA SER A 80 -24.25 16.16 -11.08
C SER A 80 -23.42 15.12 -11.83
N LYS A 81 -22.15 15.46 -12.11
CA LYS A 81 -21.16 14.46 -12.50
C LYS A 81 -21.03 13.40 -11.40
N THR A 82 -20.96 12.14 -11.80
CA THR A 82 -21.01 10.98 -10.89
C THR A 82 -19.77 10.10 -10.92
N SER A 83 -18.95 10.18 -11.97
CA SER A 83 -17.70 9.43 -12.06
C SER A 83 -16.52 10.30 -11.66
N GLY A 84 -15.48 9.68 -11.12
CA GLY A 84 -14.31 10.42 -10.66
C GLY A 84 -13.12 9.55 -10.32
N THR A 85 -11.95 10.18 -10.31
CA THR A 85 -10.71 9.61 -9.78
C THR A 85 -10.20 10.50 -8.68
N SER A 86 -9.58 9.92 -7.67
CA SER A 86 -8.91 10.68 -6.61
C SER A 86 -7.78 9.85 -6.03
N GLY A 87 -6.73 10.52 -5.57
CA GLY A 87 -5.64 9.88 -4.85
C GLY A 87 -4.95 10.86 -3.92
N ALA A 88 -4.45 10.35 -2.81
CA ALA A 88 -3.69 11.16 -1.87
C ALA A 88 -2.56 10.38 -1.18
N LEU A 89 -1.54 11.13 -0.78
CA LEU A 89 -0.47 10.74 0.13
C LEU A 89 -0.55 11.62 1.38
N LEU A 90 -0.32 11.07 2.57
CA LEU A 90 -0.58 11.77 3.83
C LEU A 90 0.62 12.57 4.39
N SER A 91 1.85 12.23 4.01
CA SER A 91 3.10 12.77 4.58
C SER A 91 4.27 12.84 3.57
N PRO A 92 4.51 14.00 2.93
CA PRO A 92 3.73 15.22 3.02
C PRO A 92 2.34 15.05 2.38
N ALA A 93 1.36 15.81 2.88
CA ALA A 93 0.00 15.79 2.34
C ALA A 93 0.00 16.27 0.88
N LEU A 94 -0.39 15.37 -0.02
CA LEU A 94 -0.56 15.63 -1.46
C LEU A 94 -1.86 14.96 -1.89
N ASP A 95 -2.72 15.68 -2.58
CA ASP A 95 -3.99 15.16 -3.10
C ASP A 95 -4.25 15.64 -4.52
N ASP A 96 -4.95 14.80 -5.29
CA ASP A 96 -5.42 15.12 -6.63
C ASP A 96 -6.79 14.46 -6.85
N SER A 97 -7.66 15.13 -7.59
CA SER A 97 -9.00 14.63 -7.88
C SER A 97 -9.53 15.17 -9.21
N ALA A 98 -10.29 14.34 -9.91
CA ALA A 98 -10.96 14.70 -11.15
C ALA A 98 -12.38 14.09 -11.17
N VAL A 99 -13.35 14.85 -11.70
CA VAL A 99 -14.74 14.40 -11.84
C VAL A 99 -15.29 14.69 -13.23
N ALA A 100 -16.01 13.72 -13.80
CA ALA A 100 -16.67 13.84 -15.09
C ALA A 100 -17.92 12.96 -15.16
N TRP A 101 -18.58 13.02 -16.32
CA TRP A 101 -19.60 12.04 -16.66
C TRP A 101 -18.96 10.66 -16.83
N HIS A 102 -19.74 9.62 -16.56
CA HIS A 102 -19.35 8.26 -16.84
C HIS A 102 -19.01 8.04 -18.32
N GLY A 103 -18.19 7.03 -18.60
CA GLY A 103 -17.67 6.78 -19.94
C GLY A 103 -16.63 7.80 -20.40
N ASN A 104 -16.14 8.68 -19.51
CA ASN A 104 -14.99 9.54 -19.78
C ASN A 104 -13.70 8.95 -19.21
N THR A 105 -12.60 9.24 -19.90
CA THR A 105 -11.25 8.95 -19.40
C THR A 105 -10.85 9.99 -18.37
N LEU A 106 -10.40 9.52 -17.20
CA LEU A 106 -9.98 10.32 -16.06
C LEU A 106 -8.69 9.74 -15.49
N SER A 107 -7.83 10.59 -14.94
CA SER A 107 -6.63 10.14 -14.24
C SER A 107 -6.23 11.15 -13.20
N THR A 108 -5.77 10.65 -12.06
CA THR A 108 -5.13 11.42 -10.99
C THR A 108 -3.87 10.68 -10.57
N LEU A 109 -2.81 11.43 -10.30
CA LEU A 109 -1.53 10.90 -9.85
C LEU A 109 -0.91 11.88 -8.86
N VAL A 110 -0.70 11.40 -7.64
CA VAL A 110 0.16 12.06 -6.67
C VAL A 110 1.38 11.18 -6.45
N MET A 111 2.56 11.81 -6.40
CA MET A 111 3.81 11.12 -6.15
C MET A 111 4.75 12.00 -5.34
N ASP A 112 5.49 11.36 -4.44
CA ASP A 112 6.71 11.89 -3.86
C ASP A 112 7.92 11.12 -4.42
N GLN A 113 9.08 11.18 -3.77
CA GLN A 113 10.29 10.51 -4.28
C GLN A 113 10.23 8.97 -4.18
N GLN A 114 9.39 8.40 -3.31
CA GLN A 114 9.38 6.96 -2.99
C GLN A 114 7.98 6.35 -2.87
N SER A 115 6.93 7.16 -2.92
CA SER A 115 5.54 6.75 -2.80
C SER A 115 4.68 7.40 -3.88
N PHE A 116 3.61 6.71 -4.25
CA PHE A 116 2.61 7.25 -5.17
C PHE A 116 1.21 6.76 -4.81
N ALA A 117 0.21 7.54 -5.19
CA ALA A 117 -1.18 7.11 -5.26
C ALA A 117 -1.75 7.55 -6.60
N GLN A 118 -2.34 6.60 -7.33
CA GLN A 118 -2.89 6.82 -8.65
C GLN A 118 -4.27 6.18 -8.79
N ALA A 119 -5.14 6.89 -9.50
CA ALA A 119 -6.41 6.36 -9.93
C ALA A 119 -6.64 6.72 -11.39
N GLY A 120 -7.28 5.83 -12.13
CA GLY A 120 -7.52 6.01 -13.55
C GLY A 120 -8.80 5.32 -14.00
N ILE A 121 -9.50 5.96 -14.93
CA ILE A 121 -10.63 5.41 -15.69
C ILE A 121 -10.28 5.63 -17.15
N THR A 122 -10.40 4.58 -17.97
CA THR A 122 -10.18 4.64 -19.42
C THR A 122 -11.42 4.15 -20.11
N ALA A 123 -11.99 4.98 -20.97
CA ALA A 123 -13.11 4.60 -21.83
C ALA A 123 -12.61 4.27 -23.24
N THR A 124 -13.12 3.18 -23.82
CA THR A 124 -12.90 2.81 -25.22
C THR A 124 -13.63 3.74 -26.17
N THR A 125 -14.85 4.12 -25.81
CA THR A 125 -15.70 5.04 -26.55
C THR A 125 -16.14 6.16 -25.61
N PRO A 126 -15.90 7.45 -25.94
CA PRO A 126 -16.35 8.56 -25.11
C PRO A 126 -17.86 8.52 -24.86
N GLY A 127 -18.25 8.58 -23.58
CA GLY A 127 -19.65 8.57 -23.15
C GLY A 127 -20.31 7.19 -23.07
N ASP A 128 -19.59 6.11 -23.40
CA ASP A 128 -20.06 4.73 -23.22
C ASP A 128 -19.39 4.09 -22.00
N LEU A 129 -20.19 3.35 -21.23
CA LEU A 129 -19.70 2.54 -20.12
C LEU A 129 -19.15 1.20 -20.59
N ASN A 130 -19.58 0.68 -21.74
CA ASN A 130 -19.09 -0.58 -22.26
C ASN A 130 -17.64 -0.46 -22.71
N GLY A 131 -16.80 -1.39 -22.26
CA GLY A 131 -15.37 -1.40 -22.51
C GLY A 131 -14.55 -0.52 -21.56
N VAL A 132 -15.18 0.18 -20.60
CA VAL A 132 -14.45 0.95 -19.59
C VAL A 132 -13.54 0.03 -18.77
N SER A 133 -12.33 0.53 -18.51
CA SER A 133 -11.34 -0.07 -17.62
C SER A 133 -10.97 0.93 -16.53
N ALA A 134 -10.57 0.45 -15.36
CA ALA A 134 -10.17 1.32 -14.26
C ALA A 134 -9.07 0.71 -13.40
N ILE A 135 -8.34 1.60 -12.72
CA ILE A 135 -7.25 1.26 -11.82
C ILE A 135 -7.31 2.14 -10.57
N ALA A 136 -7.05 1.54 -9.41
CA ALA A 136 -6.64 2.25 -8.20
C ALA A 136 -5.37 1.57 -7.68
N SER A 137 -4.33 2.35 -7.39
CA SER A 137 -3.03 1.80 -6.98
C SER A 137 -2.31 2.77 -6.05
N VAL A 138 -1.69 2.22 -5.01
CA VAL A 138 -0.91 2.96 -4.02
C VAL A 138 0.34 2.16 -3.70
N GLN A 139 1.48 2.84 -3.72
CA GLN A 139 2.71 2.37 -3.13
C GLN A 139 3.13 3.36 -2.06
N ALA A 140 3.17 2.92 -0.81
CA ALA A 140 3.58 3.72 0.33
C ALA A 140 4.88 3.17 0.91
N THR A 141 5.84 4.06 1.19
CA THR A 141 7.14 3.72 1.77
C THR A 141 7.57 4.77 2.80
N GLY A 142 8.53 4.44 3.66
CA GLY A 142 9.22 5.44 4.50
C GLY A 142 8.35 6.13 5.54
N GLY A 143 7.31 5.50 6.08
CA GLY A 143 6.39 6.12 7.03
C GLY A 143 5.19 6.81 6.37
N GLN A 144 5.03 6.66 5.05
CA GLN A 144 3.95 7.24 4.28
C GLN A 144 2.67 6.41 4.39
N SER A 145 1.53 7.06 4.24
CA SER A 145 0.27 6.37 3.92
C SER A 145 -0.40 7.04 2.73
N GLY A 146 -1.22 6.29 2.01
CA GLY A 146 -1.94 6.80 0.85
C GLY A 146 -3.18 6.00 0.50
N TRP A 147 -4.01 6.60 -0.33
CA TRP A 147 -5.22 5.99 -0.86
C TRP A 147 -5.45 6.44 -2.30
N ALA A 148 -6.14 5.61 -3.06
CA ALA A 148 -6.58 5.89 -4.40
C ALA A 148 -7.99 5.33 -4.62
N PHE A 149 -8.85 6.12 -5.25
CA PHE A 149 -10.21 5.74 -5.60
C PHE A 149 -10.48 6.02 -7.07
N ALA A 150 -10.96 5.00 -7.79
CA ALA A 150 -11.55 5.16 -9.11
C ALA A 150 -13.04 4.82 -9.04
N LYS A 151 -13.87 5.85 -9.04
CA LYS A 151 -15.33 5.77 -9.07
C LYS A 151 -15.78 5.74 -10.53
N VAL A 152 -15.93 4.54 -11.06
CA VAL A 152 -16.30 4.30 -12.47
C VAL A 152 -17.72 4.79 -12.74
N PHE A 153 -18.63 4.52 -11.82
CA PHE A 153 -20.01 5.01 -11.86
C PHE A 153 -20.58 5.12 -10.44
N ASP A 154 -21.34 6.17 -10.16
CA ASP A 154 -22.03 6.37 -8.88
C ASP A 154 -23.28 7.24 -9.11
N GLY A 155 -24.32 6.63 -9.65
CA GLY A 155 -25.45 7.38 -10.16
C GLY A 155 -26.69 6.55 -10.34
N GLN A 156 -27.67 7.16 -10.99
CA GLN A 156 -28.96 6.54 -11.24
C GLN A 156 -29.10 6.23 -12.73
N LEU A 157 -29.76 5.12 -13.03
CA LEU A 157 -30.13 4.73 -14.38
C LEU A 157 -31.57 4.21 -14.38
N MET A 158 -32.25 4.38 -15.49
CA MET A 158 -33.63 3.94 -15.67
C MET A 158 -33.63 2.57 -16.34
N VAL A 159 -34.43 1.64 -15.82
CA VAL A 159 -34.56 0.28 -16.35
C VAL A 159 -36.02 0.01 -16.68
N SER A 160 -36.24 -0.62 -17.82
CA SER A 160 -37.58 -0.99 -18.28
C SER A 160 -38.26 -2.02 -17.39
N GLY A 161 -39.58 -2.16 -17.56
CA GLY A 161 -40.38 -3.06 -16.75
C GLY A 161 -39.97 -4.53 -16.92
N HIS A 162 -39.94 -5.27 -15.81
CA HIS A 162 -39.59 -6.70 -15.75
C HIS A 162 -38.25 -7.08 -16.39
N THR A 163 -37.33 -6.13 -16.52
CA THR A 163 -36.01 -6.36 -17.12
C THR A 163 -34.96 -6.61 -16.05
N THR A 164 -34.15 -7.64 -16.27
CA THR A 164 -32.94 -7.91 -15.51
C THR A 164 -31.79 -7.14 -16.12
N PHE A 165 -31.30 -6.14 -15.40
CA PHE A 165 -30.09 -5.39 -15.72
C PHE A 165 -28.89 -6.10 -15.09
N THR A 166 -27.84 -6.34 -15.88
CA THR A 166 -26.63 -7.03 -15.44
C THR A 166 -25.41 -6.21 -15.81
N VAL A 167 -24.52 -6.07 -14.83
CA VAL A 167 -23.23 -5.40 -14.97
C VAL A 167 -22.14 -6.43 -14.72
N SER A 168 -21.17 -6.51 -15.61
CA SER A 168 -20.03 -7.40 -15.46
C SER A 168 -18.71 -6.67 -15.75
N THR A 169 -17.64 -7.03 -15.06
CA THR A 169 -16.29 -6.56 -15.37
C THR A 169 -15.25 -7.64 -15.09
N THR A 170 -14.15 -7.62 -15.83
CA THR A 170 -13.02 -8.53 -15.62
C THR A 170 -12.04 -7.93 -14.61
N LEU A 171 -11.84 -8.60 -13.49
CA LEU A 171 -10.77 -8.32 -12.54
C LEU A 171 -9.43 -8.70 -13.17
N SER A 172 -8.70 -7.69 -13.65
CA SER A 172 -7.46 -7.85 -14.43
C SER A 172 -6.22 -7.87 -13.53
N GLY A 173 -6.35 -7.40 -12.30
CA GLY A 173 -5.33 -7.46 -11.27
C GLY A 173 -5.92 -7.04 -9.93
N ILE A 174 -5.50 -7.72 -8.86
CA ILE A 174 -5.80 -7.32 -7.49
C ILE A 174 -4.67 -7.84 -6.61
N HIS A 175 -4.07 -6.97 -5.80
CA HIS A 175 -3.06 -7.35 -4.82
C HIS A 175 -3.00 -6.36 -3.67
N ALA A 176 -2.62 -6.88 -2.51
CA ALA A 176 -2.21 -6.08 -1.37
C ALA A 176 -0.98 -6.76 -0.75
N SER A 177 0.01 -5.98 -0.38
CA SER A 177 1.24 -6.47 0.24
C SER A 177 1.79 -5.45 1.24
N GLY A 178 2.60 -5.92 2.18
CA GLY A 178 3.14 -5.12 3.27
C GLY A 178 2.42 -5.40 4.58
N SER A 179 2.37 -4.39 5.45
CA SER A 179 1.84 -4.53 6.82
C SER A 179 0.36 -4.18 6.89
N THR A 180 -0.01 -3.06 6.28
CA THR A 180 -1.35 -2.51 6.22
C THR A 180 -1.61 -2.04 4.79
N ALA A 181 -2.26 -2.89 4.01
CA ALA A 181 -2.65 -2.60 2.63
C ALA A 181 -3.97 -3.31 2.34
N GLN A 182 -4.82 -2.69 1.53
CA GLN A 182 -6.08 -3.26 1.08
C GLN A 182 -6.40 -2.76 -0.32
N ALA A 183 -6.99 -3.64 -1.13
CA ALA A 183 -7.48 -3.32 -2.45
C ALA A 183 -8.83 -3.98 -2.66
N ASN A 184 -9.78 -3.23 -3.22
CA ASN A 184 -11.09 -3.77 -3.54
C ASN A 184 -11.72 -3.14 -4.79
N ALA A 185 -12.48 -3.97 -5.50
CA ALA A 185 -13.36 -3.57 -6.58
C ALA A 185 -14.76 -4.10 -6.28
N TYR A 186 -15.77 -3.26 -6.45
CA TYR A 186 -17.15 -3.65 -6.18
C TYR A 186 -18.11 -3.15 -7.26
N ILE A 187 -19.22 -3.87 -7.40
CA ILE A 187 -20.41 -3.45 -8.12
C ILE A 187 -21.59 -3.62 -7.17
N GLU A 188 -22.40 -2.58 -7.05
CA GLU A 188 -23.62 -2.59 -6.26
C GLU A 188 -24.78 -2.01 -7.08
N LEU A 189 -25.93 -2.66 -6.99
CA LEU A 189 -27.19 -2.17 -7.55
C LEU A 189 -28.23 -2.06 -6.44
N CYS A 190 -28.84 -0.89 -6.33
CA CYS A 190 -29.86 -0.60 -5.33
C CYS A 190 -31.14 -0.13 -6.02
N SER A 191 -32.30 -0.52 -5.51
CA SER A 191 -33.52 0.21 -5.86
C SER A 191 -33.48 1.59 -5.20
N THR A 192 -34.06 2.59 -5.86
CA THR A 192 -34.08 3.96 -5.35
C THR A 192 -35.42 4.63 -5.64
N ASP A 193 -35.88 5.45 -4.71
CA ASP A 193 -36.98 6.40 -4.91
C ASP A 193 -36.48 7.86 -4.93
N PHE A 194 -35.18 8.05 -5.16
CA PHE A 194 -34.44 9.32 -5.05
C PHE A 194 -34.27 9.88 -3.64
N THR A 195 -34.82 9.22 -2.61
CA THR A 195 -34.67 9.62 -1.21
C THR A 195 -34.04 8.52 -0.36
N THR A 196 -34.38 7.27 -0.64
CA THR A 196 -33.95 6.07 0.06
C THR A 196 -33.44 5.07 -0.96
N ASP A 197 -32.21 4.61 -0.75
CA ASP A 197 -31.62 3.54 -1.54
C ASP A 197 -31.75 2.23 -0.76
N THR A 198 -32.25 1.17 -1.40
CA THR A 198 -32.33 -0.17 -0.83
C THR A 198 -31.42 -1.11 -1.61
N CYS A 199 -30.32 -1.50 -0.98
CA CYS A 199 -29.29 -2.35 -1.56
C CYS A 199 -29.42 -3.76 -0.96
N ASP A 200 -29.68 -4.76 -1.81
CA ASP A 200 -29.69 -6.16 -1.39
C ASP A 200 -28.30 -6.76 -1.65
N SER A 201 -27.81 -7.54 -0.68
CA SER A 201 -26.60 -8.37 -0.83
C SER A 201 -26.62 -9.26 -2.08
N ALA A 202 -27.79 -9.64 -2.59
CA ALA A 202 -27.91 -10.40 -3.84
C ALA A 202 -27.54 -9.61 -5.10
N ASN A 203 -27.55 -8.26 -5.02
CA ASN A 203 -27.24 -7.36 -6.12
C ASN A 203 -25.87 -6.68 -5.93
N TYR A 204 -25.02 -7.27 -5.08
CA TYR A 204 -23.68 -6.81 -4.74
C TYR A 204 -22.65 -7.87 -5.07
N VAL A 205 -21.49 -7.43 -5.56
CA VAL A 205 -20.31 -8.28 -5.73
C VAL A 205 -19.07 -7.47 -5.41
N GLU A 206 -18.11 -8.11 -4.74
CA GLU A 206 -16.84 -7.49 -4.39
C GLU A 206 -15.70 -8.48 -4.55
N ALA A 207 -14.60 -7.99 -5.12
CA ALA A 207 -13.28 -8.56 -4.94
C ALA A 207 -12.53 -7.75 -3.89
N PHE A 208 -12.03 -8.42 -2.85
CA PHE A 208 -11.29 -7.79 -1.76
C PHE A 208 -10.05 -8.61 -1.46
N VAL A 209 -8.94 -7.93 -1.25
CA VAL A 209 -7.73 -8.48 -0.62
C VAL A 209 -7.17 -7.47 0.37
N ASP A 210 -6.49 -7.97 1.38
CA ASP A 210 -5.70 -7.18 2.29
C ASP A 210 -4.33 -7.82 2.54
N ALA A 211 -3.47 -7.13 3.27
CA ALA A 211 -2.16 -7.61 3.65
C ALA A 211 -2.17 -8.92 4.46
N SER A 212 -3.29 -9.27 5.11
CA SER A 212 -3.45 -10.52 5.88
C SER A 212 -3.85 -11.71 5.00
N SER A 213 -4.55 -11.45 3.89
CA SER A 213 -4.97 -12.44 2.90
C SER A 213 -4.66 -11.94 1.48
N PRO A 214 -3.37 -11.89 1.08
CA PRO A 214 -2.94 -11.23 -0.16
C PRO A 214 -3.26 -12.00 -1.43
N LEU A 215 -3.65 -13.29 -1.31
CA LEU A 215 -4.02 -14.13 -2.43
C LEU A 215 -5.53 -14.03 -2.69
N TYR A 216 -5.91 -13.40 -3.79
CA TYR A 216 -7.30 -13.41 -4.25
C TYR A 216 -7.69 -14.78 -4.80
N GLY A 217 -8.66 -15.43 -4.17
CA GLY A 217 -9.22 -16.72 -4.60
C GLY A 217 -10.60 -16.65 -5.25
N GLY A 218 -11.14 -15.45 -5.45
CA GLY A 218 -12.49 -15.23 -5.97
C GLY A 218 -12.59 -15.30 -7.50
N PRO A 219 -13.78 -15.02 -8.07
CA PRO A 219 -13.98 -15.02 -9.50
C PRO A 219 -13.20 -13.89 -10.19
N THR A 220 -12.70 -14.18 -11.40
CA THR A 220 -12.04 -13.18 -12.26
C THR A 220 -13.02 -12.27 -12.99
N THR A 221 -14.31 -12.62 -13.00
CA THR A 221 -15.38 -11.76 -13.51
C THR A 221 -16.30 -11.41 -12.35
N LEU A 222 -16.39 -10.12 -12.03
CA LEU A 222 -17.35 -9.61 -11.06
C LEU A 222 -18.65 -9.31 -11.80
N THR A 223 -19.76 -9.86 -11.30
CA THR A 223 -21.09 -9.65 -11.91
C THR A 223 -22.10 -9.36 -10.82
N ALA A 224 -22.87 -8.29 -11.01
CA ALA A 224 -24.06 -8.00 -10.23
C ALA A 224 -25.24 -7.84 -11.19
N SER A 225 -26.43 -8.27 -10.74
CA SER A 225 -27.66 -8.12 -11.51
C SER A 225 -28.79 -7.69 -10.62
N TRP A 226 -29.71 -6.93 -11.17
CA TRP A 226 -30.94 -6.52 -10.50
C TRP A 226 -32.12 -6.70 -11.47
N THR A 227 -33.24 -7.20 -10.99
CA THR A 227 -34.45 -7.41 -11.80
C THR A 227 -35.53 -6.43 -11.39
N ASN A 228 -36.05 -5.69 -12.37
CA ASN A 228 -37.15 -4.77 -12.14
C ASN A 228 -38.42 -5.52 -11.72
N PRO A 229 -38.98 -5.27 -10.52
CA PRO A 229 -40.15 -5.98 -10.04
C PRO A 229 -41.47 -5.55 -10.72
N GLY A 230 -41.50 -4.42 -11.43
CA GLY A 230 -42.74 -3.86 -11.98
C GLY A 230 -42.51 -3.03 -13.23
N ASP A 231 -43.15 -1.87 -13.29
CA ASP A 231 -43.02 -0.91 -14.38
C ASP A 231 -41.62 -0.26 -14.43
N THR A 232 -41.37 0.52 -15.49
CA THR A 232 -40.13 1.30 -15.64
C THR A 232 -39.80 2.09 -14.37
N THR A 233 -38.59 1.90 -13.85
CA THR A 233 -38.16 2.55 -12.61
C THR A 233 -36.68 2.90 -12.63
N TRP A 234 -36.27 3.70 -11.65
CA TRP A 234 -34.87 4.06 -11.42
C TRP A 234 -34.20 3.09 -10.48
N ILE A 235 -32.95 2.78 -10.79
CA ILE A 235 -32.04 2.10 -9.89
C ILE A 235 -30.79 2.95 -9.71
N LYS A 236 -30.14 2.76 -8.57
CA LYS A 236 -28.82 3.29 -8.32
C LYS A 236 -27.79 2.22 -8.59
N MET A 237 -26.68 2.61 -9.20
CA MET A 237 -25.55 1.74 -9.46
C MET A 237 -24.29 2.38 -8.91
N HIS A 238 -23.45 1.58 -8.28
CA HIS A 238 -22.13 1.97 -7.82
C HIS A 238 -21.10 0.98 -8.36
N ILE A 239 -20.06 1.51 -9.00
CA ILE A 239 -18.92 0.76 -9.49
C ILE A 239 -17.67 1.52 -9.04
N GLY A 240 -16.90 0.90 -8.15
CA GLY A 240 -15.78 1.56 -7.51
C GLY A 240 -14.58 0.64 -7.35
N LEU A 241 -13.40 1.26 -7.43
CA LEU A 241 -12.13 0.66 -7.10
C LEU A 241 -11.46 1.51 -6.03
N THR A 242 -10.79 0.83 -5.14
CA THR A 242 -10.30 1.37 -3.88
C THR A 242 -8.98 0.66 -3.60
N ALA A 243 -7.92 1.43 -3.38
CA ALA A 243 -6.64 0.92 -2.94
C ALA A 243 -6.12 1.83 -1.84
N SER A 244 -5.60 1.25 -0.76
CA SER A 244 -4.94 2.02 0.28
C SER A 244 -3.79 1.23 0.87
N ALA A 245 -2.71 1.92 1.19
CA ALA A 245 -1.52 1.35 1.77
C ALA A 245 -0.99 2.30 2.84
N ASP A 246 -0.55 1.72 3.95
CA ASP A 246 0.12 2.41 5.02
C ASP A 246 1.45 1.72 5.28
N SER A 247 2.53 2.47 5.10
CA SER A 247 3.90 2.06 5.41
C SER A 247 4.18 2.47 6.83
N VAL A 248 3.65 1.72 7.79
CA VAL A 248 4.02 1.93 9.19
C VAL A 248 5.52 1.73 9.35
N THR A 249 6.18 2.64 10.07
CA THR A 249 7.42 2.29 10.73
C THR A 249 7.08 1.17 11.70
N ALA A 250 7.50 -0.05 11.42
CA ALA A 250 7.66 -1.01 12.50
C ALA A 250 8.59 -0.31 13.47
N VAL A 251 8.08 0.20 14.59
CA VAL A 251 8.93 0.69 15.67
C VAL A 251 9.72 -0.56 16.05
N PRO A 252 10.99 -0.67 15.68
CA PRO A 252 11.72 -1.79 16.20
C PRO A 252 11.80 -1.44 17.70
N GLU A 253 11.58 -2.40 18.58
CA GLU A 253 11.98 -2.25 19.98
C GLU A 253 13.45 -2.68 20.18
N PRO A 254 14.50 -2.03 19.63
CA PRO A 254 15.83 -2.17 20.19
C PRO A 254 16.10 -1.05 21.19
N ALA A 255 15.36 0.07 21.15
CA ALA A 255 15.55 1.16 22.09
C ALA A 255 15.09 0.77 23.50
N THR A 256 13.89 0.20 23.68
CA THR A 256 13.40 -0.22 24.99
C THR A 256 14.28 -1.33 25.57
N MET A 257 14.56 -2.39 24.80
CA MET A 257 15.39 -3.51 25.29
C MET A 257 16.85 -3.11 25.53
N ALA A 258 17.46 -2.26 24.70
CA ALA A 258 18.81 -1.76 24.95
C ALA A 258 18.87 -0.77 26.12
N LEU A 259 17.82 0.05 26.35
CA LEU A 259 17.72 0.91 27.53
C LEU A 259 17.50 0.08 28.81
N TRP A 260 16.72 -1.00 28.75
CA TRP A 260 16.54 -1.95 29.85
C TRP A 260 17.83 -2.73 30.15
N LEU A 261 18.54 -3.21 29.12
CA LEU A 261 19.81 -3.92 29.28
C LEU A 261 20.95 -2.99 29.74
N ALA A 262 21.03 -1.76 29.21
CA ALA A 262 21.97 -0.75 29.67
C ALA A 262 21.63 -0.25 31.09
N GLY A 263 20.34 -0.13 31.41
CA GLY A 263 19.85 0.20 32.74
C GLY A 263 20.20 -0.88 33.77
N LEU A 264 20.00 -2.16 33.44
CA LEU A 264 20.36 -3.30 34.30
C LEU A 264 21.88 -3.45 34.46
N ALA A 265 22.66 -3.25 33.40
CA ALA A 265 24.12 -3.24 33.47
C ALA A 265 24.67 -2.06 34.31
N GLY A 266 24.04 -0.88 34.21
CA GLY A 266 24.36 0.29 35.02
C GLY A 266 24.05 0.11 36.52
N VAL A 267 22.94 -0.56 36.85
CA VAL A 267 22.58 -0.89 38.24
C VAL A 267 23.53 -1.95 38.84
N GLY A 268 23.94 -2.95 38.05
CA GLY A 268 24.93 -3.96 38.47
C GLY A 268 26.31 -3.37 38.77
N ALA A 269 26.79 -2.43 37.94
CA ALA A 269 28.07 -1.75 38.18
C ALA A 269 28.05 -0.83 39.41
N ARG A 270 26.90 -0.20 39.71
CA ARG A 270 26.73 0.69 40.86
C ARG A 270 26.62 -0.05 42.20
N LEU A 271 26.10 -1.29 42.18
CA LEU A 271 26.08 -2.18 43.36
C LEU A 271 27.44 -2.80 43.65
N ARG A 272 28.27 -3.08 42.63
CA ARG A 272 29.63 -3.62 42.82
C ARG A 272 30.60 -2.60 43.41
N ARG A 273 30.44 -1.31 43.10
CA ARG A 273 31.23 -0.20 43.69
C ARG A 273 30.85 0.19 45.13
N ARG A 274 29.82 -0.41 45.72
CA ARG A 274 29.45 -0.19 47.14
C ARG A 274 29.94 -1.32 48.06
N LYS A 275 30.70 -2.29 47.54
CA LYS A 275 31.21 -3.44 48.28
C LYS A 275 32.74 -3.50 48.38
N ASP A 276 33.43 -2.50 47.84
CA ASP A 276 34.86 -2.21 48.06
C ASP A 276 34.95 -0.87 48.82
#